data_AF-A0A951VRR1-F1
#
_entry.id   AF-A0A951VRR1-F1
#
_cell.length_a   1.000
_cell.length_b   1.000
_cell.length_c   1.000
_cell.angle_alpha   90.00
_cell.angle_beta   90.00
_cell.angle_gamma   90.00
#
_symmetry.space_group_name_H-M   'P 1'
#
loop_
_entity.id
_entity.type
_entity.pdbx_description
1 polymer ?
#
loop_
_entity_poly.entity_id
_entity_poly.type
_entity_poly.pdbx_seq_one_letter_code
_entity_poly.pdbx_strand_id
1 'polypeptide(L)'
;HADPIAEAVRWSICEGELIQAMGRGRGVNRTADTALEIDLMTDVVLPVTVDALVPWSDLKPTRRDLMALSGIVLDNAADMAACFPDLWPTAAAARQDRSRSVTNCYYRDLYNSQMSHSSAEVTWRPAGPGHRARTARVDLARIPDPEAWLTNRLGPLASFELKPCDSAAPVAIDPSDLDRLDALASRLTASMQAVLATRRGALDALAARLEAVAIRSASTLMTTEEIQA
;
A
#
# COMPACT_ATOMS: atom_id res chain seq x y z
N HIS A 1 22.96 -25.40 3.74
CA HIS A 1 24.19 -25.67 2.99
C HIS A 1 24.98 -26.77 3.69
N ALA A 2 25.72 -27.62 2.95
CA ALA A 2 26.42 -28.77 3.55
C ALA A 2 27.71 -28.39 4.29
N ASP A 3 28.42 -27.35 3.83
CA ASP A 3 29.53 -26.73 4.56
C ASP A 3 29.02 -25.91 5.75
N PRO A 4 29.47 -26.21 6.99
CA PRO A 4 29.08 -25.48 8.20
C PRO A 4 29.37 -23.98 8.19
N ILE A 5 30.48 -23.54 7.59
CA ILE A 5 30.86 -22.11 7.58
C ILE A 5 29.93 -21.34 6.64
N ALA A 6 29.70 -21.88 5.44
CA ALA A 6 28.77 -21.29 4.49
C ALA A 6 27.33 -21.27 5.03
N GLU A 7 26.93 -22.30 5.79
CA GLU A 7 25.62 -22.31 6.45
C GLU A 7 25.53 -21.25 7.56
N ALA A 8 26.58 -21.06 8.36
CA ALA A 8 26.61 -20.02 9.39
C ALA A 8 26.50 -18.61 8.79
N VAL A 9 27.15 -18.37 7.64
CA VAL A 9 27.05 -17.10 6.90
C VAL A 9 25.65 -16.91 6.33
N ARG A 10 25.09 -17.93 5.66
CA ARG A 10 23.71 -17.89 5.15
C ARG A 10 22.73 -17.59 6.28
N TRP A 11 22.84 -18.30 7.40
CA TRP A 11 21.95 -18.14 8.55
C TRP A 11 22.05 -16.74 9.16
N SER A 12 23.28 -16.23 9.30
CA SER A 12 23.50 -14.89 9.85
C SER A 12 22.86 -13.80 8.98
N ILE A 13 22.91 -13.94 7.65
CA ILE A 13 22.35 -12.98 6.70
C ILE A 13 20.83 -13.11 6.57
N CYS A 14 20.30 -14.32 6.46
CA CYS A 14 18.88 -14.55 6.17
C CYS A 14 18.03 -14.52 7.44
N GLU A 15 18.34 -15.33 8.45
CA GLU A 15 17.59 -15.45 9.69
C GLU A 15 18.05 -14.43 10.74
N GLY A 16 19.37 -14.27 10.90
CA GLY A 16 19.99 -13.43 11.93
C GLY A 16 19.61 -11.96 11.81
N GLU A 17 19.68 -11.39 10.60
CA GLU A 17 19.29 -10.01 10.33
C GLU A 17 17.82 -9.74 10.64
N LEU A 18 16.91 -10.68 10.30
CA LEU A 18 15.48 -10.55 10.60
C LEU A 18 15.23 -10.54 12.10
N ILE A 19 15.85 -11.45 12.85
CA ILE A 19 15.75 -11.51 14.32
C ILE A 19 16.28 -10.21 14.94
N GLN A 20 17.40 -9.68 14.43
CA GLN A 20 17.94 -8.41 14.90
C GLN A 20 17.01 -7.24 14.59
N ALA A 21 16.40 -7.19 13.41
CA ALA A 21 15.44 -6.16 13.03
C ALA A 21 14.23 -6.13 13.98
N MET A 22 13.69 -7.29 14.34
CA MET A 22 12.64 -7.41 15.37
C MET A 22 13.11 -6.85 16.71
N GLY A 23 14.34 -7.21 17.14
CA GLY A 23 14.95 -6.73 18.38
C GLY A 23 15.14 -5.21 18.44
N ARG A 24 15.32 -4.53 17.29
CA ARG A 24 15.44 -3.06 17.22
C ARG A 24 14.15 -2.34 17.61
N GLY A 25 12.99 -3.00 17.53
CA GLY A 25 11.72 -2.45 18.01
C GLY A 25 11.68 -2.26 19.53
N ARG A 26 12.60 -2.89 20.27
CA ARG A 26 12.72 -2.82 21.75
C ARG A 26 11.41 -3.14 22.46
N GLY A 27 10.72 -4.19 22.02
CA GLY A 27 9.44 -4.63 22.60
C GLY A 27 9.50 -4.87 24.11
N VAL A 28 10.65 -5.31 24.63
CA VAL A 28 10.88 -5.54 26.08
C VAL A 28 10.66 -4.29 26.94
N ASN A 29 10.88 -3.08 26.38
CA ASN A 29 10.70 -1.82 27.11
C ASN A 29 9.29 -1.23 26.96
N ARG A 30 8.36 -1.94 26.33
CA ARG A 30 7.00 -1.47 26.07
C ARG A 30 6.01 -2.01 27.10
N THR A 31 4.94 -1.26 27.31
CA THR A 31 3.81 -1.66 28.17
C THR A 31 2.62 -2.12 27.31
N ALA A 32 1.56 -2.63 27.95
CA ALA A 32 0.32 -2.97 27.25
C ALA A 32 -0.25 -1.78 26.45
N ASP A 33 -0.13 -0.55 26.97
CA ASP A 33 -0.61 0.67 26.31
C ASP A 33 0.29 1.14 25.14
N THR A 34 1.48 0.55 24.99
CA THR A 34 2.47 0.92 23.96
C THR A 34 3.07 -0.32 23.29
N ALA A 35 2.28 -1.38 23.17
CA ALA A 35 2.70 -2.67 22.66
C ALA A 35 3.36 -2.55 21.28
N LEU A 36 4.38 -3.36 21.04
CA LEU A 36 5.04 -3.47 19.75
C LEU A 36 4.40 -4.64 18.99
N GLU A 37 3.63 -4.33 17.95
CA GLU A 37 3.15 -5.31 16.98
C GLU A 37 4.16 -5.48 15.86
N ILE A 38 4.42 -6.73 15.46
CA ILE A 38 5.38 -7.07 14.41
C ILE A 38 4.71 -8.01 13.42
N ASP A 39 4.47 -7.53 12.21
CA ASP A 39 4.01 -8.36 11.10
C ASP A 39 5.21 -8.89 10.32
N LEU A 40 5.35 -10.22 10.29
CA LEU A 40 6.43 -10.90 9.56
C LEU A 40 5.93 -11.36 8.20
N MET A 41 6.33 -10.65 7.15
CA MET A 41 6.02 -11.02 5.76
C MET A 41 7.28 -11.59 5.08
N THR A 42 7.59 -12.86 5.38
CA THR A 42 8.78 -13.56 4.89
C THR A 42 8.46 -15.04 4.61
N ASP A 43 9.25 -15.66 3.72
CA ASP A 43 9.26 -17.09 3.43
C ASP A 43 10.29 -17.87 4.28
N VAL A 44 11.03 -17.16 5.15
CA VAL A 44 12.05 -17.72 6.04
C VAL A 44 11.42 -18.21 7.35
N VAL A 45 11.74 -19.44 7.74
CA VAL A 45 11.29 -20.00 9.03
C VAL A 45 12.19 -19.46 10.14
N LEU A 46 11.65 -18.54 10.93
CA LEU A 46 12.35 -17.96 12.08
C LEU A 46 12.03 -18.75 13.37
N PRO A 47 13.01 -18.94 14.27
CA PRO A 47 12.81 -19.58 15.56
C PRO A 47 12.15 -18.61 16.57
N VAL A 48 10.97 -18.09 16.23
CA VAL A 48 10.19 -17.14 17.04
C VAL A 48 8.77 -17.66 17.20
N THR A 49 8.15 -17.37 18.34
CA THR A 49 6.73 -17.66 18.57
C THR A 49 5.89 -16.61 17.86
N VAL A 50 4.91 -17.05 17.07
CA VAL A 50 3.95 -16.18 16.38
C VAL A 50 2.56 -16.35 17.00
N ASP A 51 1.84 -15.25 17.20
CA ASP A 51 0.49 -15.27 17.74
C ASP A 51 -0.55 -15.69 16.68
N ALA A 52 -0.33 -15.30 15.42
CA ALA A 52 -1.17 -15.64 14.29
C ALA A 52 -0.33 -15.94 13.04
N LEU A 53 -0.76 -16.94 12.27
CA LEU A 53 -0.18 -17.28 10.97
C LEU A 53 -1.24 -17.03 9.90
N VAL A 54 -0.97 -16.09 9.00
CA VAL A 54 -1.84 -15.78 7.87
C VAL A 54 -1.21 -16.31 6.59
N PRO A 55 -1.87 -17.23 5.86
CA PRO A 55 -1.38 -17.67 4.57
C PRO A 55 -1.25 -16.52 3.58
N TRP A 56 -0.18 -16.53 2.77
CA TRP A 56 -0.01 -15.53 1.72
C TRP A 56 -1.17 -15.50 0.73
N SER A 57 -1.86 -16.62 0.49
CA SER A 57 -3.06 -16.67 -0.36
C SER A 57 -4.17 -15.74 0.10
N ASP A 58 -4.24 -15.47 1.41
CA ASP A 58 -5.32 -14.73 2.05
C ASP A 58 -4.96 -13.24 2.17
N LEU A 59 -3.65 -12.94 2.22
CA LEU A 59 -3.12 -11.57 2.28
C LEU A 59 -2.84 -10.98 0.89
N LYS A 60 -2.49 -11.83 -0.09
CA LYS A 60 -2.07 -11.37 -1.42
C LYS A 60 -3.22 -10.59 -2.09
N PRO A 61 -2.96 -9.37 -2.57
CA PRO A 61 -3.96 -8.61 -3.32
C PRO A 61 -4.48 -9.42 -4.51
N THR A 62 -5.81 -9.53 -4.59
CA THR A 62 -6.45 -10.14 -5.74
C THR A 62 -6.33 -9.22 -6.96
N ARG A 63 -6.56 -9.74 -8.16
CA ARG A 63 -6.61 -8.91 -9.37
C ARG A 63 -7.69 -7.82 -9.26
N ARG A 64 -8.77 -8.07 -8.51
CA ARG A 64 -9.80 -7.07 -8.24
C ARG A 64 -9.32 -5.98 -7.29
N ASP A 65 -8.47 -6.30 -6.33
CA ASP A 65 -7.88 -5.34 -5.40
C ASP A 65 -6.95 -4.39 -6.16
N LEU A 66 -6.19 -4.93 -7.11
CA LEU A 66 -5.35 -4.14 -8.02
C LEU A 66 -6.19 -3.23 -8.93
N MET A 67 -7.36 -3.71 -9.38
CA MET A 67 -8.34 -2.88 -10.08
C MET A 67 -8.89 -1.77 -9.17
N ALA A 68 -9.29 -2.10 -7.94
CA ALA A 68 -9.78 -1.13 -6.95
C ALA A 68 -8.73 -0.07 -6.60
N LEU A 69 -7.45 -0.44 -6.51
CA LEU A 69 -6.33 0.49 -6.31
C LEU A 69 -6.24 1.55 -7.41
N SER A 70 -6.69 1.21 -8.62
CA SER A 70 -6.77 2.14 -9.75
C SER A 70 -7.91 3.16 -9.62
N GLY A 71 -8.77 3.03 -8.60
CA GLY A 71 -9.87 3.94 -8.30
C GLY A 71 -11.20 3.59 -8.99
N ILE A 72 -11.31 2.43 -9.64
CA ILE A 72 -12.55 1.98 -10.28
C ILE A 72 -12.73 0.47 -10.16
N VAL A 73 -13.95 0.03 -9.90
CA VAL A 73 -14.35 -1.39 -9.84
C VAL A 73 -15.45 -1.63 -10.85
N LEU A 74 -15.09 -2.32 -11.95
CA LEU A 74 -16.00 -2.67 -13.05
C LEU A 74 -16.68 -4.03 -12.78
N ASP A 75 -17.99 -4.15 -13.02
CA ASP A 75 -18.70 -5.44 -12.82
C ASP A 75 -18.71 -6.33 -14.08
N ASN A 76 -18.54 -5.74 -15.27
CA ASN A 76 -18.61 -6.46 -16.53
C ASN A 76 -17.24 -6.98 -17.00
N ALA A 77 -17.17 -8.28 -17.30
CA ALA A 77 -15.92 -8.97 -17.66
C ALA A 77 -15.27 -8.45 -18.95
N ALA A 78 -16.07 -7.96 -19.91
CA ALA A 78 -15.51 -7.40 -21.15
C ALA A 78 -14.82 -6.05 -20.90
N ASP A 79 -15.39 -5.22 -20.02
CA ASP A 79 -14.79 -3.93 -19.66
C ASP A 79 -13.56 -4.11 -18.78
N MET A 80 -13.57 -5.10 -17.89
CA MET A 80 -12.39 -5.44 -17.09
C MET A 80 -11.19 -5.77 -17.98
N ALA A 81 -11.39 -6.58 -19.03
CA ALA A 81 -10.32 -6.96 -19.96
C ALA A 81 -9.89 -5.80 -20.87
N ALA A 82 -10.83 -4.94 -21.29
CA ALA A 82 -10.51 -3.76 -22.12
C ALA A 82 -9.77 -2.68 -21.33
N CYS A 83 -10.18 -2.41 -20.10
CA CYS A 83 -9.57 -1.39 -19.25
C CYS A 83 -8.29 -1.86 -18.57
N PHE A 84 -8.16 -3.15 -18.28
CA PHE A 84 -7.02 -3.75 -17.57
C PHE A 84 -6.49 -4.99 -18.29
N PRO A 85 -5.91 -4.85 -19.49
CA PRO A 85 -5.39 -5.98 -20.26
C PRO A 85 -4.24 -6.71 -19.53
N ASP A 86 -3.46 -6.00 -18.71
CA ASP A 86 -2.37 -6.57 -17.92
C ASP A 86 -2.87 -7.52 -16.81
N LEU A 87 -4.08 -7.26 -16.28
CA LEU A 87 -4.70 -8.09 -15.25
C LEU A 87 -5.54 -9.22 -15.85
N TRP A 88 -6.27 -8.91 -16.93
CA TRP A 88 -7.10 -9.88 -17.66
C TRP A 88 -6.88 -9.73 -19.17
N PRO A 89 -6.06 -10.60 -19.79
CA PRO A 89 -5.80 -10.54 -21.23
C PRO A 89 -7.05 -10.78 -22.10
N THR A 90 -8.07 -11.45 -21.57
CA THR A 90 -9.31 -11.76 -22.29
C THR A 90 -10.53 -11.63 -21.37
N ALA A 91 -11.69 -11.34 -21.97
CA ALA A 91 -12.96 -11.31 -21.25
C ALA A 91 -13.32 -12.67 -20.62
N ALA A 92 -12.88 -13.78 -21.23
CA ALA A 92 -13.03 -15.12 -20.68
C ALA A 92 -12.22 -15.30 -19.38
N ALA A 93 -10.98 -14.78 -19.34
CA ALA A 93 -10.14 -14.79 -18.15
C ALA A 93 -10.79 -13.99 -17.00
N ALA A 94 -11.34 -12.80 -17.28
CA ALA A 94 -12.07 -12.00 -16.30
C ALA A 94 -13.34 -12.71 -15.79
N ARG A 95 -14.07 -13.39 -16.69
CA ARG A 95 -15.26 -14.17 -16.31
C ARG A 95 -14.90 -15.37 -15.44
N GLN A 96 -13.83 -16.08 -15.76
CA GLN A 96 -13.38 -17.22 -14.97
C GLN A 96 -12.86 -16.78 -13.59
N ASP A 97 -12.18 -15.65 -13.51
CA ASP A 97 -11.76 -15.03 -12.25
C ASP A 97 -12.95 -14.63 -11.37
N ARG A 98 -14.09 -14.25 -11.97
CA ARG A 98 -15.37 -14.09 -11.25
C ARG A 98 -15.91 -15.42 -10.71
N SER A 99 -15.84 -16.50 -11.49
CA SER A 99 -16.34 -17.81 -11.07
C SER A 99 -15.49 -18.47 -9.97
N ARG A 100 -14.19 -18.14 -9.91
CA ARG A 100 -13.24 -18.67 -8.91
C ARG A 100 -13.21 -17.84 -7.63
N SER A 101 -13.76 -16.63 -7.67
CA SER A 101 -13.89 -15.77 -6.50
C SER A 101 -14.99 -16.32 -5.60
N VAL A 102 -14.61 -17.12 -4.61
CA VAL A 102 -15.49 -17.56 -3.51
C VAL A 102 -15.84 -16.39 -2.59
N THR A 103 -15.19 -15.24 -2.80
CA THR A 103 -15.43 -13.99 -2.07
C THR A 103 -16.90 -13.59 -2.18
N ASN A 104 -17.58 -13.83 -1.07
CA ASN A 104 -18.96 -13.51 -0.78
C ASN A 104 -19.28 -12.08 -1.23
N CYS A 105 -20.48 -11.86 -1.76
CA CYS A 105 -20.93 -10.58 -2.31
C CYS A 105 -20.79 -9.39 -1.33
N TYR A 106 -20.62 -9.67 -0.04
CA TYR A 106 -20.36 -8.71 1.03
C TYR A 106 -19.04 -7.93 0.89
N TYR A 107 -18.00 -8.49 0.26
CA TYR A 107 -16.74 -7.75 0.04
C TYR A 107 -16.81 -6.73 -1.09
N ARG A 108 -17.80 -6.83 -1.99
CA ARG A 108 -18.02 -5.84 -3.06
C ARG A 108 -18.27 -4.44 -2.49
N ASP A 109 -18.87 -4.38 -1.31
CA ASP A 109 -19.06 -3.13 -0.59
C ASP A 109 -17.76 -2.71 0.12
N LEU A 110 -17.00 -3.65 0.68
CA LEU A 110 -15.76 -3.40 1.44
C LEU A 110 -14.54 -2.96 0.65
N TYR A 111 -14.44 -3.24 -0.65
CA TYR A 111 -13.28 -2.78 -1.43
C TYR A 111 -13.15 -1.24 -1.48
N ASN A 112 -14.24 -0.52 -1.22
CA ASN A 112 -14.26 0.94 -1.14
C ASN A 112 -14.74 1.51 0.21
N SER A 113 -15.23 0.68 1.15
CA SER A 113 -16.14 1.19 2.20
C SER A 113 -15.56 1.50 3.57
N GLN A 114 -14.24 1.61 3.77
CA GLN A 114 -13.74 2.13 5.06
C GLN A 114 -12.92 3.42 4.99
N MET A 115 -12.68 3.99 3.80
CA MET A 115 -12.01 5.30 3.68
C MET A 115 -12.50 6.23 2.56
N SER A 116 -13.44 5.84 1.70
CA SER A 116 -13.82 6.67 0.55
C SER A 116 -15.21 7.28 0.72
N HIS A 117 -15.25 8.51 1.24
CA HIS A 117 -16.40 9.43 1.14
C HIS A 117 -16.77 9.79 -0.33
N SER A 118 -16.11 9.18 -1.32
CA SER A 118 -16.15 9.54 -2.74
C SER A 118 -16.54 8.37 -3.66
N SER A 119 -17.10 7.29 -3.11
CA SER A 119 -17.63 6.19 -3.93
C SER A 119 -18.88 6.65 -4.68
N ALA A 120 -18.76 6.85 -5.99
CA ALA A 120 -19.90 7.09 -6.88
C ALA A 120 -20.18 5.83 -7.70
N GLU A 121 -21.47 5.50 -7.86
CA GLU A 121 -21.91 4.48 -8.80
C GLU A 121 -22.11 5.10 -10.18
N VAL A 122 -21.40 4.57 -11.16
CA VAL A 122 -21.51 4.96 -12.55
C VAL A 122 -22.26 3.88 -13.30
N THR A 123 -23.32 4.27 -14.00
CA THR A 123 -24.01 3.42 -14.97
C THR A 123 -23.75 3.96 -16.37
N TRP A 124 -23.29 3.12 -17.28
CA TRP A 124 -23.09 3.52 -18.68
C TRP A 124 -23.58 2.47 -19.67
N ARG A 125 -23.73 2.89 -20.92
CA ARG A 125 -23.99 2.00 -22.06
C ARG A 125 -23.00 2.32 -23.18
N PRO A 126 -22.16 1.37 -23.62
CA PRO A 126 -21.31 1.55 -24.79
C PRO A 126 -22.13 1.80 -26.06
N ALA A 127 -21.60 2.56 -27.01
CA ALA A 127 -22.24 2.77 -28.30
C ALA A 127 -22.22 1.47 -29.14
N GLY A 128 -23.40 1.06 -29.64
CA GLY A 128 -23.54 -0.10 -30.51
C GLY A 128 -24.84 -0.89 -30.26
N PRO A 129 -25.34 -1.63 -31.26
CA PRO A 129 -26.56 -2.43 -31.12
C PRO A 129 -26.34 -3.60 -30.14
N GLY A 130 -27.28 -3.79 -29.22
CA GLY A 130 -27.31 -4.96 -28.32
C GLY A 130 -26.52 -4.83 -27.00
N HIS A 131 -25.92 -3.69 -26.69
CA HIS A 131 -25.24 -3.49 -25.41
C HIS A 131 -26.20 -3.14 -24.28
N ARG A 132 -26.16 -3.92 -23.20
CA ARG A 132 -26.89 -3.64 -21.95
C ARG A 132 -26.18 -2.54 -21.15
N ALA A 133 -26.95 -1.87 -20.28
CA ALA A 133 -26.37 -0.96 -19.29
C ALA A 133 -25.44 -1.74 -18.36
N ARG A 134 -24.32 -1.12 -17.99
CA ARG A 134 -23.24 -1.68 -17.17
C ARG A 134 -22.98 -0.73 -16.01
N THR A 135 -22.53 -1.28 -14.89
CA THR A 135 -22.31 -0.53 -13.66
C THR A 135 -20.88 -0.70 -13.16
N ALA A 136 -20.40 0.34 -12.48
CA ALA A 136 -19.11 0.36 -11.80
C ALA A 136 -19.17 1.29 -10.60
N ARG A 137 -18.26 1.09 -9.67
CA ARG A 137 -18.01 2.04 -8.58
C ARG A 137 -16.69 2.75 -8.82
N VAL A 138 -16.69 4.06 -8.66
CA VAL A 138 -15.53 4.92 -8.90
C VAL A 138 -15.24 5.71 -7.64
N ASP A 139 -13.95 5.85 -7.32
CA ASP A 139 -13.47 6.81 -6.35
C ASP A 139 -13.19 8.15 -7.04
N LEU A 140 -14.06 9.13 -6.81
CA LEU A 140 -13.95 10.46 -7.40
C LEU A 140 -12.69 11.23 -6.95
N ALA A 141 -12.06 10.84 -5.84
CA ALA A 141 -10.80 11.44 -5.41
C ALA A 141 -9.63 11.04 -6.32
N ARG A 142 -9.68 9.83 -6.90
CA ARG A 142 -8.66 9.30 -7.81
C ARG A 142 -8.99 9.53 -9.27
N ILE A 143 -10.27 9.46 -9.63
CA ILE A 143 -10.76 9.66 -10.99
C ILE A 143 -11.79 10.80 -10.95
N PRO A 144 -11.34 12.07 -11.13
CA PRO A 144 -12.23 13.23 -11.08
C PRO A 144 -13.30 13.21 -12.19
N ASP A 145 -12.96 12.67 -13.36
CA ASP A 145 -13.86 12.56 -14.51
C ASP A 145 -13.99 11.09 -14.97
N PRO A 146 -14.99 10.35 -14.43
CA PRO A 146 -15.25 8.97 -14.82
C PRO A 146 -15.74 8.81 -16.26
N GLU A 147 -16.39 9.80 -16.85
CA GLU A 147 -16.93 9.72 -18.21
C GLU A 147 -15.79 9.78 -19.23
N ALA A 148 -14.87 10.72 -19.08
CA ALA A 148 -13.68 10.80 -19.92
C ALA A 148 -12.80 9.56 -19.76
N TRP A 149 -12.66 9.04 -18.53
CA TRP A 149 -11.87 7.83 -18.27
C TRP A 149 -12.44 6.62 -19.01
N LEU A 150 -13.76 6.40 -18.95
CA LEU A 150 -14.41 5.29 -19.64
C LEU A 150 -14.38 5.48 -21.16
N THR A 151 -14.60 6.69 -21.64
CA THR A 151 -14.59 6.99 -23.08
C THR A 151 -13.22 6.74 -23.71
N ASN A 152 -12.15 7.10 -23.01
CA ASN A 152 -10.79 6.88 -23.49
C ASN A 152 -10.42 5.39 -23.61
N ARG A 153 -10.98 4.53 -22.74
CA ARG A 153 -10.65 3.09 -22.71
C ARG A 153 -11.62 2.21 -23.49
N LEU A 154 -12.90 2.54 -23.48
CA LEU A 154 -13.97 1.72 -24.08
C LEU A 154 -14.50 2.30 -25.39
N GLY A 155 -14.12 3.53 -25.75
CA GLY A 155 -14.67 4.26 -26.88
C GLY A 155 -15.98 4.99 -26.55
N PRO A 156 -16.70 5.50 -27.57
CA PRO A 156 -17.85 6.37 -27.36
C PRO A 156 -18.98 5.68 -26.57
N LEU A 157 -19.55 6.42 -25.61
CA LEU A 157 -20.65 5.97 -24.76
C LEU A 157 -21.99 6.51 -25.31
N ALA A 158 -23.03 5.68 -25.33
CA ALA A 158 -24.38 6.06 -25.75
C ALA A 158 -25.23 6.64 -24.61
N SER A 159 -24.91 6.30 -23.36
CA SER A 159 -25.50 6.92 -22.18
C SER A 159 -24.56 6.79 -20.99
N PHE A 160 -24.49 7.82 -20.17
CA PHE A 160 -23.71 7.88 -18.95
C PHE A 160 -24.55 8.50 -17.84
N GLU A 161 -24.59 7.86 -16.67
CA GLU A 161 -25.32 8.32 -15.49
C GLU A 161 -24.40 8.12 -14.26
N LEU A 162 -24.06 9.22 -13.60
CA LEU A 162 -23.32 9.22 -12.34
C LEU A 162 -24.31 9.38 -11.19
N LYS A 163 -24.40 8.36 -10.33
CA LYS A 163 -25.09 8.44 -9.06
C LYS A 163 -24.02 8.53 -7.96
N PRO A 164 -23.88 9.66 -7.27
CA PRO A 164 -23.17 9.64 -6.00
C PRO A 164 -23.78 8.53 -5.15
N CYS A 165 -22.97 7.62 -4.62
CA CYS A 165 -23.51 6.72 -3.63
C CYS A 165 -23.76 7.59 -2.41
N ASP A 166 -25.01 7.99 -2.20
CA ASP A 166 -25.46 8.44 -0.89
C ASP A 166 -25.27 7.23 0.02
N SER A 167 -24.07 7.14 0.61
CA SER A 167 -23.83 6.29 1.75
C SER A 167 -24.97 6.59 2.71
N ALA A 168 -25.63 5.52 3.19
CA ALA A 168 -26.74 5.56 4.11
C ALA A 168 -26.61 6.75 5.07
N ALA A 169 -27.73 7.47 5.27
CA ALA A 169 -27.86 8.63 6.14
C ALA A 169 -26.81 8.59 7.26
N PRO A 170 -25.99 9.65 7.41
CA PRO A 170 -24.83 9.61 8.28
C PRO A 170 -25.29 9.01 9.60
N VAL A 171 -24.80 7.80 9.92
CA VAL A 171 -24.80 7.36 11.31
C VAL A 171 -24.15 8.54 11.99
N ALA A 172 -24.92 9.24 12.82
CA ALA A 172 -24.44 10.43 13.49
C ALA A 172 -23.20 9.98 14.26
N ILE A 173 -22.02 10.20 13.66
CA ILE A 173 -20.76 10.01 14.35
C ILE A 173 -20.89 11.01 15.46
N ASP A 174 -20.97 10.51 16.69
CA ASP A 174 -21.01 11.37 17.85
C ASP A 174 -19.84 12.36 17.66
N PRO A 175 -20.07 13.69 17.68
CA PRO A 175 -19.00 14.66 17.47
C PRO A 175 -17.77 14.38 18.34
N SER A 176 -17.96 13.71 19.48
CA SER A 176 -16.90 13.20 20.35
C SER A 176 -15.95 12.18 19.68
N ASP A 177 -16.42 11.35 18.75
CA ASP A 177 -15.62 10.36 18.02
C ASP A 177 -14.84 10.98 16.86
N LEU A 178 -15.39 12.01 16.20
CA LEU A 178 -14.64 12.81 15.22
C LEU A 178 -13.48 13.57 15.88
N ASP A 179 -13.76 14.22 17.02
CA ASP A 179 -12.73 14.92 17.79
C ASP A 179 -11.62 13.96 18.27
N ARG A 180 -11.99 12.73 18.66
CA ARG A 180 -11.01 11.68 19.03
C ARG A 180 -10.17 11.24 17.83
N LEU A 181 -10.77 11.04 16.67
CA LEU A 181 -10.05 10.65 15.45
C LEU A 181 -9.09 11.74 14.99
N ASP A 182 -9.52 13.00 15.00
CA ASP A 182 -8.67 14.15 14.66
C ASP A 182 -7.52 14.33 15.65
N ALA A 183 -7.78 14.11 16.95
CA ALA A 183 -6.73 14.11 17.97
C ALA A 183 -5.71 12.98 17.76
N LEU A 184 -6.17 11.77 17.38
CA LEU A 184 -5.31 10.64 17.06
C LEU A 184 -4.48 10.90 15.80
N ALA A 185 -5.11 11.40 14.73
CA ALA A 185 -4.43 11.75 13.48
C ALA A 185 -3.38 12.84 13.68
N SER A 186 -3.69 13.86 14.49
CA SER A 186 -2.77 14.94 14.86
C SER A 186 -1.57 14.40 15.65
N ARG A 187 -1.81 13.51 16.63
CA ARG A 187 -0.75 12.85 17.40
C ARG A 187 0.16 11.99 16.52
N LEU A 188 -0.43 11.21 15.61
CA LEU A 188 0.34 10.36 14.69
C LEU A 188 1.22 11.21 13.78
N THR A 189 0.66 12.28 13.20
CA THR A 189 1.37 13.22 12.34
C THR A 189 2.52 13.89 13.08
N ALA A 190 2.30 14.39 14.29
CA ALA A 190 3.34 14.98 15.14
C ALA A 190 4.44 13.95 15.47
N SER A 191 4.08 12.70 15.75
CA SER A 191 5.04 11.63 16.03
C SER A 191 5.92 11.33 14.80
N MET A 192 5.33 11.26 13.60
CA MET A 192 6.07 11.06 12.35
C MET A 192 7.00 12.22 12.05
N GLN A 193 6.54 13.46 12.24
CA GLN A 193 7.38 14.66 12.09
C GLN A 193 8.57 14.65 13.05
N ALA A 194 8.37 14.27 14.31
CA ALA A 194 9.46 14.17 15.29
C ALA A 194 10.49 13.09 14.90
N VAL A 195 10.03 11.94 14.41
CA VAL A 195 10.91 10.86 13.92
C VAL A 195 11.73 11.33 12.72
N LEU A 196 11.09 12.01 11.76
CA LEU A 196 11.77 12.55 10.58
C LEU A 196 12.79 13.64 10.94
N ALA A 197 12.44 14.55 11.85
CA ALA A 197 13.36 15.58 12.33
C ALA A 197 14.59 14.97 13.01
N THR A 198 14.39 13.94 13.84
CA THR A 198 15.49 13.22 14.51
C THR A 198 16.41 12.56 13.49
N ARG A 199 15.84 11.87 12.48
CA ARG A 199 16.62 11.24 11.40
C ARG A 199 17.37 12.27 10.58
N ARG A 200 16.76 13.40 10.27
CA ARG A 200 17.39 14.49 9.53
C ARG A 200 18.59 15.05 10.29
N GLY A 201 18.43 15.33 11.59
CA GLY A 201 19.55 15.78 12.43
C GLY A 201 20.71 14.78 12.50
N ALA A 202 20.41 13.47 12.54
CA ALA A 202 21.45 12.44 12.49
C ALA A 202 22.21 12.42 11.15
N LEU A 203 21.50 12.63 10.03
CA LEU A 203 22.13 12.72 8.71
C LEU A 203 22.98 13.99 8.57
N ASP A 204 22.50 15.14 9.06
CA ASP A 204 23.26 16.39 9.01
C ASP A 204 24.54 16.29 9.88
N ALA A 205 24.45 15.64 11.05
CA ALA A 205 25.62 15.37 11.89
C ALA A 205 26.64 14.43 11.22
N LEU A 206 26.16 13.42 10.48
CA LEU A 206 27.03 12.52 9.71
C LEU A 206 27.71 13.27 8.56
N ALA A 207 26.97 14.12 7.85
CA ALA A 207 27.51 14.96 6.78
C ALA A 207 28.62 15.89 7.29
N ALA A 208 28.39 16.58 8.41
CA ALA A 208 29.39 17.45 9.04
C ALA A 208 30.67 16.68 9.44
N ARG A 209 30.52 15.44 9.94
CA ARG A 209 31.68 14.58 10.26
C ARG A 209 32.45 14.17 9.01
N LEU A 210 31.77 13.86 7.91
CA LEU A 210 32.41 13.52 6.64
C LEU A 210 33.16 14.71 6.05
N GLU A 211 32.56 15.91 6.09
CA GLU A 211 33.23 17.15 5.66
C GLU A 211 34.48 17.44 6.50
N ALA A 212 34.40 17.31 7.83
CA ALA A 212 35.54 17.49 8.72
C ALA A 212 36.68 16.49 8.43
N VAL A 213 36.34 15.24 8.10
CA VAL A 213 37.33 14.22 7.70
C VAL A 213 37.94 14.55 6.34
N ALA A 214 37.16 15.04 5.38
CA ALA A 214 37.65 15.45 4.06
C ALA A 214 38.64 16.62 4.18
N ILE A 215 38.31 17.65 4.97
CA ILE A 215 39.19 18.79 5.24
C ILE A 215 40.49 18.34 5.92
N ARG A 216 40.40 17.45 6.92
CA ARG A 216 41.59 16.93 7.62
C ARG A 216 42.48 16.10 6.70
N SER A 217 41.89 15.32 5.78
CA SER A 217 42.61 14.54 4.78
C SER A 217 43.32 15.43 3.76
N ALA A 218 42.65 16.49 3.28
CA ALA A 218 43.26 17.48 2.38
C ALA A 218 44.41 18.26 3.03
N SER A 219 44.28 18.64 4.31
CA SER A 219 45.34 19.32 5.06
C SER A 219 46.54 18.43 5.37
N THR A 220 46.32 17.11 5.54
CA THR A 220 47.39 16.13 5.73
C THR A 220 48.18 15.92 4.44
N LEU A 221 47.52 15.96 3.26
CA LEU A 221 48.18 15.83 1.96
C LEU A 221 49.07 17.05 1.63
N MET A 222 48.63 18.28 1.93
CA MET A 222 49.45 19.50 1.74
C MET A 222 50.70 19.52 2.62
N THR A 223 50.63 18.98 3.85
CA THR A 223 51.78 18.95 4.76
C THR A 223 52.80 17.86 4.41
N THR A 224 52.39 16.78 3.74
CA THR A 224 53.32 15.77 3.20
C THR A 224 54.05 16.21 1.93
N GLU A 225 53.44 17.05 1.08
CA GLU A 225 54.12 17.59 -0.11
C GLU A 225 55.20 18.64 0.26
N GLU A 226 55.02 19.43 1.32
CA GLU A 226 56.03 20.40 1.79
C GLU A 226 57.27 19.77 2.45
N ILE A 227 57.23 18.48 2.82
CA ILE A 227 58.37 17.78 3.43
C ILE A 227 59.24 17.07 2.36
N GLN A 228 58.77 17.00 1.11
CA GLN A 228 59.50 16.39 -0.02
C GLN A 228 60.10 17.39 -1.02
N ALA A 229 60.07 18.70 -0.74
CA ALA A 229 60.76 19.75 -1.50
C ALA A 229 61.97 20.30 -0.73
#